data_AF-A0A1J5IU15-F1
#
_entry.id   AF-A0A1J5IU15-F1
#
_cell.length_a   1.000
_cell.length_b   1.000
_cell.length_c   1.000
_cell.angle_alpha   90.00
_cell.angle_beta   90.00
_cell.angle_gamma   90.00
#
_symmetry.space_group_name_H-M   'P 1'
#
loop_
_entity.id
_entity.type
_entity.pdbx_description
1 polymer ?
#
loop_
_entity_poly.entity_id
_entity_poly.type
_entity_poly.pdbx_seq_one_letter_code
_entity_poly.pdbx_strand_id
1 'polypeptide(L)'
;MIKYQTEFEGYLKGAKLNNNESVDTVIKTLHSVSKHLGFNISTKNLGSNEDVKAYTKQLTQAKKLPPQALKQFTAAMQHYVNMVNGL
;
A
#
# COMPACT_ATOMS: atom_id res chain seq x y z
N MET A 1 6.41 -8.65 -4.18
CA MET A 1 5.20 -9.49 -4.33
C MET A 1 4.32 -9.30 -3.09
N ILE A 2 2.99 -9.20 -3.23
CA ILE A 2 2.07 -9.02 -2.09
C ILE A 2 1.63 -10.39 -1.58
N LYS A 3 1.80 -10.66 -0.29
CA LYS A 3 1.20 -11.83 0.36
C LYS A 3 -0.30 -11.58 0.57
N TYR A 4 -1.14 -12.54 0.22
CA TYR A 4 -2.61 -12.47 0.25
C TYR A 4 -3.24 -11.54 -0.80
N GLN A 5 -2.66 -11.48 -2.01
CA GLN A 5 -3.14 -10.57 -3.06
C GLN A 5 -4.62 -10.79 -3.42
N THR A 6 -5.10 -12.03 -3.53
CA THR A 6 -6.51 -12.34 -3.85
C THR A 6 -7.49 -11.87 -2.76
N GLU A 7 -7.13 -12.01 -1.49
CA GLU A 7 -7.93 -11.51 -0.37
C GLU A 7 -7.92 -9.98 -0.33
N PHE A 8 -6.77 -9.38 -0.59
CA PHE A 8 -6.65 -7.93 -0.72
C PHE A 8 -7.48 -7.37 -1.88
N GLU A 9 -7.47 -8.03 -3.04
CA GLU A 9 -8.35 -7.74 -4.18
C GLU A 9 -9.83 -7.81 -3.79
N GLY A 10 -10.22 -8.85 -3.04
CA GLY A 10 -11.58 -9.00 -2.52
C GLY A 10 -11.97 -7.86 -1.58
N TYR A 11 -11.09 -7.51 -0.65
CA TYR A 11 -11.28 -6.37 0.26
C TYR A 11 -11.45 -5.06 -0.52
N LEU A 12 -10.57 -4.77 -1.49
CA LEU A 12 -10.62 -3.53 -2.26
C LEU A 12 -11.91 -3.40 -3.09
N LYS A 13 -12.49 -4.52 -3.55
CA LYS A 13 -13.78 -4.52 -4.25
C LYS A 13 -14.96 -4.17 -3.33
N GLY A 14 -14.87 -4.53 -2.04
CA GLY A 14 -15.86 -4.17 -1.03
C GLY A 14 -15.60 -2.81 -0.37
N ALA A 15 -14.36 -2.32 -0.42
CA ALA A 15 -13.98 -1.03 0.13
C ALA A 15 -14.49 0.12 -0.76
N LYS A 16 -14.91 1.23 -0.13
CA LYS A 16 -15.19 2.48 -0.85
C LYS A 16 -13.86 3.14 -1.23
N LEU A 17 -13.31 2.74 -2.37
CA LEU A 17 -12.17 3.41 -2.99
C LEU A 17 -12.57 4.83 -3.40
N ASN A 18 -11.62 5.76 -3.40
CA ASN A 18 -11.90 7.10 -3.90
C ASN A 18 -12.22 7.07 -5.40
N ASN A 19 -12.95 8.06 -5.91
CA ASN A 19 -13.42 8.11 -7.32
C ASN A 19 -12.31 8.00 -8.39
N ASN A 20 -11.04 8.20 -8.02
CA ASN A 20 -9.87 8.09 -8.91
C ASN A 20 -9.02 6.82 -8.66
N GLU A 21 -9.43 5.94 -7.75
CA GLU A 21 -8.72 4.72 -7.39
C GLU A 21 -9.48 3.50 -7.90
N SER A 22 -8.79 2.66 -8.66
CA SER A 22 -9.30 1.35 -9.04
C SER A 22 -8.54 0.26 -8.27
N VAL A 23 -9.16 -0.90 -8.11
CA VAL A 23 -8.53 -2.09 -7.48
C VAL A 23 -7.16 -2.37 -8.12
N ASP A 24 -7.10 -2.37 -9.46
CA ASP A 24 -5.87 -2.57 -10.22
C ASP A 24 -4.81 -1.50 -9.94
N THR A 25 -5.21 -0.22 -9.88
CA THR A 25 -4.31 0.90 -9.57
C THR A 25 -3.70 0.74 -8.18
N VAL A 26 -4.52 0.38 -7.17
CA VAL A 26 -4.05 0.19 -5.79
C VAL A 26 -3.07 -0.97 -5.69
N ILE A 27 -3.35 -2.09 -6.37
CA ILE A 27 -2.45 -3.26 -6.38
C ILE A 27 -1.13 -2.94 -7.07
N LYS A 28 -1.17 -2.29 -8.23
CA LYS A 28 0.05 -1.86 -8.95
C LYS A 28 0.87 -0.88 -8.11
N THR A 29 0.20 0.00 -7.39
CA THR A 29 0.85 0.94 -6.47
C THR A 29 1.55 0.19 -5.34
N LEU A 30 0.87 -0.77 -4.72
CA LEU A 30 1.45 -1.58 -3.64
C LEU A 30 2.57 -2.51 -4.12
N HIS A 31 2.52 -3.02 -5.35
CA HIS A 31 3.65 -3.69 -6.01
C HIS A 31 4.83 -2.75 -6.21
N SER A 32 4.58 -1.50 -6.58
CA SER A 32 5.62 -0.49 -6.74
C SER A 32 6.27 -0.16 -5.40
N VAL A 33 5.49 -0.03 -4.31
CA VAL A 33 6.00 0.08 -2.94
C VAL A 33 6.95 -1.09 -2.62
N SER A 34 6.51 -2.33 -2.85
CA SER A 34 7.31 -3.55 -2.64
C SER A 34 8.65 -3.48 -3.39
N LYS A 35 8.64 -3.03 -4.65
CA LYS A 35 9.86 -2.87 -5.46
C LYS A 35 10.77 -1.75 -4.95
N HIS A 36 10.21 -0.61 -4.57
CA HIS A 36 10.98 0.53 -4.08
C HIS A 36 11.65 0.25 -2.73
N LEU A 37 10.99 -0.52 -1.86
CA LEU A 37 11.51 -0.87 -0.54
C LEU A 37 12.33 -2.17 -0.54
N GLY A 38 12.32 -2.94 -1.64
CA GLY A 38 13.12 -4.15 -1.78
C GLY A 38 12.63 -5.34 -0.95
N PHE A 39 11.37 -5.35 -0.51
CA PHE A 39 10.81 -6.45 0.28
C PHE A 39 9.39 -6.82 -0.14
N ASN A 40 8.96 -8.03 0.25
CA ASN A 40 7.60 -8.51 0.01
C ASN A 40 6.62 -7.99 1.07
N ILE A 41 5.49 -7.43 0.61
CA ILE A 41 4.45 -6.88 1.48
C ILE A 41 3.74 -8.03 2.17
N SER A 42 3.76 -8.01 3.51
CA SER A 42 3.12 -9.00 4.37
C SER A 42 2.80 -8.35 5.72
N THR A 43 1.95 -8.98 6.52
CA THR A 43 1.61 -8.51 7.88
C THR A 43 2.81 -8.35 8.82
N LYS A 44 3.93 -9.02 8.53
CA LYS A 44 5.17 -8.89 9.30
C LYS A 44 5.92 -7.58 9.04
N ASN A 45 5.78 -7.06 7.81
CA ASN A 45 6.52 -5.89 7.36
C ASN A 45 5.60 -4.66 7.29
N LEU A 46 4.33 -4.85 6.92
CA LEU A 46 3.32 -3.81 6.76
C LEU A 46 2.04 -4.27 7.46
N GLY A 47 2.01 -4.20 8.79
CA GLY A 47 0.89 -4.63 9.62
C GLY A 47 0.22 -3.49 10.40
N SER A 48 0.90 -2.35 10.52
CA SER A 48 0.48 -1.24 11.38
C SER A 48 0.55 0.11 10.68
N ASN A 49 -0.14 1.10 11.27
CA ASN A 49 -0.05 2.50 10.83
C ASN A 49 1.34 3.09 11.04
N GLU A 50 2.12 2.55 11.97
CA GLU A 50 3.51 2.96 12.21
C GLU A 50 4.40 2.52 11.04
N ASP A 51 4.19 1.30 10.52
CA ASP A 51 4.89 0.80 9.33
C ASP A 51 4.62 1.70 8.11
N VAL A 52 3.34 2.06 7.89
CA VAL A 52 2.95 2.98 6.81
C VAL A 52 3.72 4.29 6.91
N LYS A 53 3.77 4.91 8.09
CA LYS A 53 4.50 6.17 8.32
C LYS A 53 6.00 6.01 8.10
N ALA A 54 6.59 4.92 8.59
CA ALA A 54 8.01 4.63 8.44
C ALA A 54 8.42 4.48 6.97
N TYR A 55 7.65 3.71 6.20
CA TYR A 55 7.94 3.50 4.78
C TYR A 55 7.64 4.72 3.92
N THR A 56 6.56 5.46 4.18
CA THR A 56 6.31 6.73 3.51
C THR A 56 7.46 7.70 3.75
N LYS A 57 8.02 7.75 4.97
CA LYS A 57 9.20 8.57 5.28
C LYS A 57 10.44 8.09 4.50
N GLN A 58 10.72 6.79 4.45
CA GLN A 58 11.82 6.24 3.65
C GLN A 58 11.68 6.59 2.16
N LEU A 59 10.48 6.41 1.59
CA LEU A 59 10.19 6.73 0.18
C LEU A 59 10.36 8.22 -0.11
N THR A 60 9.98 9.09 0.86
CA THR A 60 10.17 10.54 0.77
C THR A 60 11.66 10.90 0.82
N GLN A 61 12.41 10.30 1.73
CA GLN A 61 13.85 10.55 1.89
C GLN A 61 14.67 10.06 0.69
N ALA A 62 14.21 9.00 0.01
CA ALA A 62 14.84 8.51 -1.20
C ALA A 62 14.75 9.50 -2.38
N LYS A 63 13.95 10.59 -2.29
CA LYS A 63 13.73 11.65 -3.31
C LYS A 63 13.42 11.13 -4.73
N LYS A 64 12.97 9.88 -4.86
CA LYS A 64 12.72 9.23 -6.15
C LYS A 64 11.27 9.33 -6.64
N LEU A 65 10.38 9.94 -5.85
CA LEU A 65 8.94 9.97 -6.13
C LEU A 65 8.33 11.37 -5.96
N PRO A 66 7.42 11.78 -6.86
CA PRO A 66 6.68 13.03 -6.70
C PRO A 66 5.69 12.95 -5.51
N PRO A 67 5.30 14.10 -4.91
CA PRO A 67 4.38 14.14 -3.77
C PRO A 67 3.04 13.43 -4.02
N GLN A 68 2.55 13.47 -5.25
CA GLN A 68 1.30 12.80 -5.63
C GLN A 68 1.44 11.27 -5.59
N ALA A 69 2.57 10.73 -6.05
CA ALA A 69 2.86 9.30 -5.95
C ALA A 69 3.02 8.86 -4.50
N LEU A 70 3.66 9.67 -3.64
CA LEU A 70 3.78 9.38 -2.21
C LEU A 70 2.41 9.28 -1.52
N LYS A 71 1.45 10.13 -1.89
CA LYS A 71 0.08 10.03 -1.38
C LYS A 71 -0.60 8.72 -1.81
N GLN A 72 -0.48 8.34 -3.08
CA GLN A 72 -1.02 7.07 -3.58
C GLN A 72 -0.37 5.86 -2.92
N PHE A 73 0.94 5.89 -2.71
CA PHE A 73 1.69 4.82 -2.04
C PHE A 73 1.25 4.67 -0.59
N THR A 74 1.08 5.80 0.11
CA THR A 74 0.58 5.82 1.49
C THR A 74 -0.83 5.26 1.57
N ALA A 75 -1.74 5.68 0.68
CA ALA A 75 -3.11 5.17 0.63
C ALA A 75 -3.16 3.66 0.33
N ALA A 76 -2.37 3.17 -0.64
CA ALA A 76 -2.32 1.75 -0.96
C ALA A 76 -1.80 0.90 0.21
N MET A 77 -0.78 1.38 0.92
CA MET A 77 -0.28 0.73 2.14
C MET A 77 -1.34 0.75 3.26
N GLN A 78 -2.07 1.86 3.41
CA GLN A 78 -3.15 2.00 4.38
C GLN A 78 -4.28 1.00 4.13
N HIS A 79 -4.70 0.81 2.88
CA HIS A 79 -5.71 -0.20 2.53
C HIS A 79 -5.26 -1.61 2.92
N TYR A 80 -3.98 -1.94 2.72
CA TYR A 80 -3.44 -3.24 3.11
C TYR A 80 -3.50 -3.43 4.64
N VAL A 81 -3.06 -2.42 5.39
CA VAL A 81 -3.12 -2.43 6.87
C VAL A 81 -4.56 -2.54 7.37
N ASN A 82 -5.50 -1.84 6.75
CA ASN A 82 -6.91 -1.93 7.12
C ASN A 82 -7.46 -3.35 6.87
N MET A 83 -7.15 -3.95 5.71
CA MET A 83 -7.53 -5.33 5.40
C MET A 83 -6.99 -6.32 6.43
N VAL A 84 -5.71 -6.20 6.79
CA VAL A 84 -5.05 -7.08 7.77
C VAL A 84 -5.65 -6.94 9.17
N ASN A 85 -6.08 -5.73 9.52
CA ASN A 85 -6.67 -5.43 10.83
C ASN A 85 -8.21 -5.58 10.86
N GLY A 86 -8.85 -5.91 9.73
CA GLY A 86 -10.31 -6.05 9.63
C GLY A 86 -11.07 -4.72 9.78
N LEU A 87 -10.48 -3.61 9.35
CA LEU A 87 -11.00 -2.23 9.44
C LEU A 87 -11.68 -1.74 8.15
#